data_AF-A0AAP0YZC9-F1
#
_entry.id   AF-A0AAP0YZC9-F1
#
_cell.length_a   1.000
_cell.length_b   1.000
_cell.length_c   1.000
_cell.angle_alpha   90.00
_cell.angle_beta   90.00
_cell.angle_gamma   90.00
#
_symmetry.space_group_name_H-M   'P 1'
#
loop_
_entity.id
_entity.type
_entity.pdbx_description
1 polymer ?
#
loop_
_entity_poly.entity_id
_entity_poly.type
_entity_poly.pdbx_seq_one_letter_code
_entity_poly.pdbx_strand_id
1 'polypeptide(L)'
;MRKLMFAMLSGSLLLSSFAVLSQDLEGDMDMLKGGLRTVQKTDDKAEMIKALTDMKGAAENAKTQTPDKLKGQSADSAQIKDYHAGLDTLIGQIDTSLKLANDGDLKGAKEEAKKMAETRDANHKKFR
;
A
#
# COMPACT_ATOMS: atom_id res chain seq x y z
N MET A 1 -46.66 6.00 -1.22
CA MET A 1 -46.20 5.01 -2.22
C MET A 1 -44.81 5.42 -2.70
N ARG A 2 -43.81 4.54 -2.49
CA ARG A 2 -42.39 4.71 -2.80
C ARG A 2 -42.15 5.16 -4.25
N LYS A 3 -41.28 6.16 -4.45
CA LYS A 3 -40.55 6.34 -5.70
C LYS A 3 -39.06 6.41 -5.37
N LEU A 4 -38.42 5.24 -5.43
CA LEU A 4 -36.97 5.09 -5.38
C LEU A 4 -36.46 5.30 -6.81
N MET A 5 -35.87 6.45 -7.09
CA MET A 5 -35.12 6.67 -8.33
C MET A 5 -33.65 6.43 -8.03
N PHE A 6 -33.21 5.19 -8.25
CA PHE A 6 -31.79 4.86 -8.35
C PHE A 6 -31.33 5.27 -9.75
N ALA A 7 -30.63 6.40 -9.84
CA ALA A 7 -29.92 6.78 -11.05
C ALA A 7 -28.66 5.90 -11.16
N MET A 8 -28.65 5.04 -12.19
CA MET A 8 -27.59 4.12 -12.54
C MET A 8 -26.41 4.93 -13.11
N LEU A 9 -25.33 5.06 -12.33
CA LEU A 9 -24.10 5.73 -12.76
C LEU A 9 -23.32 4.77 -13.67
N SER A 10 -23.40 4.99 -14.98
CA SER A 10 -22.62 4.24 -15.97
C SER A 10 -21.16 4.72 -15.95
N GLY A 11 -20.34 4.07 -15.13
CA GLY A 11 -18.88 4.23 -15.15
C GLY A 11 -18.27 3.25 -16.15
N SER A 12 -17.96 3.72 -17.36
CA SER A 12 -17.09 2.98 -18.28
C SER A 12 -15.69 2.92 -17.66
N LEU A 13 -15.34 1.77 -17.09
CA LEU A 13 -14.03 1.51 -16.53
C LEU A 13 -13.03 1.29 -17.67
N LEU A 14 -12.18 2.27 -17.90
CA LEU A 14 -10.98 2.11 -18.72
C LEU A 14 -10.05 1.10 -18.03
N LEU A 15 -9.96 -0.10 -18.59
CA LEU A 15 -8.92 -1.08 -18.26
C LEU A 15 -7.60 -0.60 -18.87
N SER A 16 -6.93 0.32 -18.18
CA SER A 16 -5.52 0.60 -18.43
C SER A 16 -4.67 -0.44 -17.71
N SER A 17 -4.35 -1.52 -18.41
CA SER A 17 -3.29 -2.44 -18.01
C SER A 17 -1.96 -1.70 -18.10
N PHE A 18 -1.54 -1.08 -16.99
CA PHE A 18 -0.20 -0.50 -16.91
C PHE A 18 0.82 -1.63 -16.70
N ALA A 19 1.83 -1.64 -17.56
CA ALA A 19 3.07 -2.34 -17.28
C ALA A 19 3.63 -1.80 -15.96
N VAL A 20 3.96 -2.69 -15.03
CA VAL A 20 4.76 -2.33 -13.85
C VAL A 20 6.14 -1.92 -14.37
N LEU A 21 6.33 -0.61 -14.56
CA LEU A 21 7.66 -0.04 -14.67
C LEU A 21 8.35 -0.30 -13.33
N SER A 22 9.57 -0.83 -13.36
CA SER A 22 10.41 -0.92 -12.15
C SER A 22 10.59 0.50 -11.62
N GLN A 23 9.88 0.86 -10.55
CA GLN A 23 10.08 2.12 -9.86
C GLN A 23 11.38 2.05 -9.07
N ASP A 24 12.07 3.19 -8.95
CA ASP A 24 13.13 3.32 -7.96
C ASP A 24 12.52 3.39 -6.55
N LEU A 25 13.36 3.33 -5.53
CA LEU A 25 12.91 3.27 -4.14
C LEU A 25 12.08 4.50 -3.75
N GLU A 26 12.41 5.67 -4.30
CA GLU A 26 11.63 6.89 -4.06
C GLU A 26 10.22 6.76 -4.65
N GLY A 27 10.09 6.26 -5.88
CA GLY A 27 8.81 5.98 -6.52
C GLY A 27 7.96 4.96 -5.75
N ASP A 28 8.58 3.89 -5.22
CA ASP A 28 7.87 2.93 -4.36
C ASP A 28 7.34 3.59 -3.08
N MET A 29 8.16 4.42 -2.43
CA MET A 29 7.76 5.11 -1.19
C MET A 29 6.66 6.13 -1.44
N ASP A 30 6.66 6.80 -2.59
CA ASP A 30 5.58 7.68 -3.02
C ASP A 30 4.29 6.90 -3.31
N MET A 31 4.38 5.71 -3.92
CA MET A 31 3.24 4.81 -4.10
C MET A 31 2.64 4.38 -2.76
N LEU A 32 3.48 3.99 -1.80
CA LEU A 32 3.04 3.63 -0.44
C LEU A 32 2.34 4.79 0.27
N LYS A 33 2.88 6.00 0.15
CA LYS A 33 2.30 7.21 0.75
C LYS A 33 0.99 7.60 0.09
N GLY A 34 0.95 7.60 -1.24
CA GLY A 34 -0.23 7.93 -2.04
C GLY A 34 -1.36 6.93 -1.83
N GLY A 35 -1.05 5.63 -1.94
CA GLY A 35 -1.97 4.54 -1.70
C GLY A 35 -2.57 4.59 -0.30
N LEU A 36 -1.77 4.84 0.74
CA LEU A 36 -2.28 4.95 2.10
C LEU A 36 -3.28 6.10 2.25
N ARG A 37 -3.00 7.26 1.62
CA ARG A 37 -3.92 8.39 1.60
C ARG A 37 -5.23 8.03 0.90
N THR A 38 -5.18 7.26 -0.18
CA THR A 38 -6.37 6.77 -0.87
C THR A 38 -7.18 5.83 0.01
N VAL A 39 -6.56 4.79 0.58
CA VAL A 39 -7.20 3.82 1.48
C VAL A 39 -7.93 4.51 2.64
N GLN A 40 -7.31 5.51 3.25
CA GLN A 40 -7.91 6.24 4.38
C GLN A 40 -9.14 7.07 3.99
N LYS A 41 -9.27 7.47 2.72
CA LYS A 41 -10.28 8.44 2.27
C LYS A 41 -11.38 7.83 1.42
N THR A 42 -11.07 6.85 0.58
CA THR A 42 -12.04 6.29 -0.37
C THR A 42 -13.10 5.45 0.34
N ASP A 43 -14.34 5.55 -0.10
CA ASP A 43 -15.43 4.64 0.27
C ASP A 43 -15.77 3.68 -0.89
N ASP A 44 -15.01 3.73 -1.99
CA ASP A 44 -15.15 2.83 -3.12
C ASP A 44 -14.31 1.56 -2.89
N LYS A 45 -14.96 0.40 -2.96
CA LYS A 45 -14.32 -0.89 -2.73
C LYS A 45 -13.24 -1.19 -3.77
N ALA A 46 -13.50 -0.88 -5.04
CA ALA A 46 -12.56 -1.19 -6.12
C ALA A 46 -11.32 -0.29 -6.03
N GLU A 47 -11.50 0.99 -5.73
CA GLU A 47 -10.42 1.94 -5.51
C GLU A 47 -9.57 1.54 -4.29
N MET A 48 -10.20 1.12 -3.19
CA MET A 48 -9.48 0.63 -2.00
C MET A 48 -8.64 -0.61 -2.31
N ILE A 49 -9.23 -1.62 -2.96
CA ILE A 49 -8.52 -2.86 -3.34
C ILE A 49 -7.37 -2.55 -4.28
N LYS A 50 -7.59 -1.68 -5.28
CA LYS A 50 -6.53 -1.26 -6.19
C LYS A 50 -5.39 -0.58 -5.43
N ALA A 51 -5.69 0.40 -4.58
CA ALA A 51 -4.68 1.11 -3.81
C ALA A 51 -3.86 0.17 -2.91
N LEU A 52 -4.52 -0.76 -2.21
CA LEU A 52 -3.84 -1.78 -1.40
C LEU A 52 -2.98 -2.72 -2.23
N THR A 53 -3.43 -3.09 -3.43
CA THR A 53 -2.67 -3.95 -4.35
C THR A 53 -1.42 -3.24 -4.87
N ASP A 54 -1.56 -1.98 -5.28
CA ASP A 54 -0.43 -1.15 -5.73
C ASP A 54 0.57 -0.92 -4.59
N MET A 55 0.09 -0.67 -3.37
CA MET A 55 0.93 -0.56 -2.18
C MET A 55 1.71 -1.84 -1.89
N LYS A 56 1.08 -3.02 -2.04
CA LYS A 56 1.75 -4.30 -1.86
C LYS A 56 2.90 -4.46 -2.86
N GLY A 57 2.64 -4.21 -4.14
CA GLY A 57 3.66 -4.28 -5.18
C GLY A 57 4.83 -3.34 -4.93
N ALA A 58 4.54 -2.10 -4.50
CA ALA A 58 5.59 -1.13 -4.13
C ALA A 58 6.41 -1.57 -2.92
N ALA A 59 5.77 -2.14 -1.88
CA ALA A 59 6.51 -2.67 -0.72
C ALA A 59 7.40 -3.87 -1.10
N GLU A 60 6.89 -4.77 -1.95
CA GLU A 60 7.66 -5.91 -2.47
C GLU A 60 8.84 -5.45 -3.34
N ASN A 61 8.64 -4.46 -4.21
CA ASN A 61 9.72 -3.86 -5.01
C ASN A 61 10.76 -3.17 -4.10
N ALA A 62 10.32 -2.37 -3.13
CA ALA A 62 11.20 -1.70 -2.18
C ALA A 62 12.08 -2.68 -1.39
N LYS A 63 11.59 -3.88 -1.08
CA LYS A 63 12.38 -4.95 -0.43
C LYS A 63 13.56 -5.41 -1.26
N THR A 64 13.51 -5.27 -2.59
CA THR A 64 14.62 -5.64 -3.48
C THR A 64 15.69 -4.56 -3.58
N GLN A 65 15.39 -3.36 -3.07
CA GLN A 65 16.24 -2.19 -3.16
C GLN A 65 16.98 -1.93 -1.85
N THR A 66 18.14 -1.26 -1.93
CA THR A 66 18.90 -0.83 -0.75
C THR A 66 18.77 0.68 -0.58
N PRO A 67 18.22 1.17 0.54
CA PRO A 67 18.14 2.60 0.80
C PRO A 67 19.52 3.23 0.97
N ASP A 68 19.65 4.51 0.65
CA ASP A 68 20.92 5.24 0.62
C ASP A 68 21.70 5.13 1.93
N LYS A 69 21.01 5.22 3.07
CA LYS A 69 21.62 5.11 4.41
C LYS A 69 22.24 3.75 4.71
N LEU A 70 21.85 2.70 3.98
CA LEU A 70 22.36 1.35 4.13
C LEU A 70 23.31 0.94 3.00
N LYS A 71 23.59 1.81 2.04
CA LYS A 71 24.59 1.54 0.99
C LYS A 71 25.96 1.25 1.62
N GLY A 72 26.60 0.19 1.12
CA GLY A 72 27.90 -0.28 1.63
C GLY A 72 27.85 -1.10 2.92
N GLN A 73 26.67 -1.29 3.52
CA GLN A 73 26.51 -2.26 4.60
C GLN A 73 26.53 -3.70 4.06
N SER A 74 26.95 -4.64 4.91
CA SER A 74 26.84 -6.06 4.60
C SER A 74 25.36 -6.45 4.45
N ALA A 75 25.05 -7.32 3.49
CA ALA A 75 23.72 -7.90 3.33
C ALA A 75 23.23 -8.62 4.60
N ASP A 76 24.16 -9.12 5.42
CA ASP A 76 23.84 -9.79 6.69
C ASP A 76 23.78 -8.85 7.90
N SER A 77 23.98 -7.55 7.70
CA SER A 77 23.94 -6.56 8.78
C SER A 77 22.58 -6.54 9.47
N ALA A 78 22.59 -6.19 10.76
CA ALA A 78 21.36 -6.08 11.54
C ALA A 78 20.40 -5.02 10.95
N GLN A 79 20.93 -3.95 10.37
CA GLN A 79 20.14 -2.86 9.80
C GLN A 79 19.48 -3.25 8.47
N ILE A 80 20.15 -4.01 7.59
CA ILE A 80 19.52 -4.55 6.37
C ILE A 80 18.39 -5.53 6.76
N LYS A 81 18.62 -6.38 7.77
CA LYS A 81 17.59 -7.29 8.29
C LYS A 81 16.40 -6.53 8.90
N ASP A 82 16.64 -5.47 9.67
CA ASP A 82 15.58 -4.63 10.26
C ASP A 82 14.78 -3.88 9.16
N TYR A 83 15.44 -3.43 8.09
CA TYR A 83 14.76 -2.85 6.92
C TYR A 83 13.79 -3.84 6.26
N HIS A 84 14.26 -5.07 5.98
CA HIS A 84 13.40 -6.11 5.39
C HIS A 84 12.26 -6.50 6.33
N ALA A 85 12.52 -6.66 7.63
CA ALA A 85 11.50 -6.99 8.63
C ALA A 85 10.43 -5.89 8.75
N GLY A 86 10.83 -4.63 8.64
CA GLY A 86 9.90 -3.50 8.59
C GLY A 86 8.96 -3.54 7.39
N LEU A 87 9.50 -3.85 6.21
CA LEU A 87 8.69 -4.02 5.00
C LEU A 87 7.82 -5.29 5.05
N ASP A 88 8.30 -6.39 5.64
CA ASP A 88 7.48 -7.59 5.88
C ASP A 88 6.27 -7.29 6.77
N THR A 89 6.50 -6.50 7.83
CA THR A 89 5.41 -6.04 8.71
C THR A 89 4.40 -5.20 7.93
N LEU A 90 4.87 -4.28 7.09
CA LEU A 90 4.00 -3.43 6.27
C LEU A 90 3.19 -4.25 5.26
N ILE A 91 3.81 -5.23 4.59
CA ILE A 91 3.14 -6.13 3.65
C ILE A 91 2.05 -6.94 4.37
N GLY A 92 2.34 -7.49 5.56
CA GLY A 92 1.34 -8.22 6.35
C GLY A 92 0.14 -7.36 6.76
N GLN A 93 0.37 -6.09 7.08
CA GLN A 93 -0.71 -5.13 7.34
C GLN A 93 -1.54 -4.87 6.08
N ILE A 94 -0.88 -4.67 4.92
CA ILE A 94 -1.54 -4.49 3.63
C ILE A 94 -2.41 -5.70 3.28
N ASP A 95 -1.89 -6.91 3.43
CA ASP A 95 -2.63 -8.15 3.18
C ASP A 95 -3.88 -8.28 4.08
N THR A 96 -3.77 -7.85 5.34
CA THR A 96 -4.89 -7.83 6.27
C THR A 96 -5.97 -6.84 5.83
N SER A 97 -5.61 -5.61 5.49
CA SER A 97 -6.55 -4.63 4.93
C SER A 97 -7.14 -5.10 3.60
N LEU A 98 -6.34 -5.72 2.73
CA LEU A 98 -6.78 -6.23 1.44
C LEU A 98 -7.84 -7.31 1.61
N LYS A 99 -7.64 -8.23 2.57
CA LYS A 99 -8.64 -9.24 2.93
C LYS A 99 -9.94 -8.59 3.40
N LEU A 100 -9.87 -7.65 4.33
CA LEU A 100 -11.05 -6.93 4.84
C LEU A 100 -11.80 -6.21 3.71
N ALA A 101 -11.07 -5.52 2.82
CA ALA A 101 -11.66 -4.82 1.68
C ALA A 101 -12.34 -5.80 0.69
N ASN A 102 -11.69 -6.93 0.40
CA ASN A 102 -12.26 -8.00 -0.43
C ASN A 102 -13.54 -8.59 0.17
N ASP A 103 -13.60 -8.75 1.49
CA ASP A 103 -14.79 -9.19 2.22
C ASP A 103 -15.90 -8.13 2.30
N GLY A 104 -15.61 -6.90 1.87
CA GLY A 104 -16.54 -5.76 1.88
C GLY A 104 -16.50 -4.92 3.16
N ASP A 105 -15.61 -5.25 4.11
CA ASP A 105 -15.40 -4.47 5.33
C ASP A 105 -14.40 -3.32 5.09
N LEU A 106 -14.85 -2.28 4.40
CA LEU A 106 -14.02 -1.11 4.11
C LEU A 106 -13.66 -0.32 5.38
N LYS A 107 -14.51 -0.37 6.41
CA LYS A 107 -14.24 0.30 7.69
C LYS A 107 -13.12 -0.42 8.45
N GLY A 108 -13.18 -1.75 8.53
CA GLY A 108 -12.12 -2.56 9.10
C GLY A 108 -10.80 -2.38 8.34
N ALA A 109 -10.85 -2.38 7.01
CA ALA A 109 -9.67 -2.13 6.17
C ALA A 109 -9.02 -0.76 6.46
N LYS A 110 -9.82 0.30 6.65
CA LYS A 110 -9.34 1.64 7.05
C LYS A 110 -8.74 1.65 8.45
N GLU A 111 -9.33 0.93 9.39
CA GLU A 111 -8.82 0.85 10.76
C GLU A 111 -7.45 0.16 10.80
N GLU A 112 -7.32 -0.96 10.09
CA GLU A 112 -6.05 -1.68 9.96
C GLU A 112 -4.99 -0.81 9.26
N ALA A 113 -5.39 -0.02 8.25
CA ALA A 113 -4.50 0.88 7.53
C ALA A 113 -3.88 1.99 8.41
N LYS A 114 -4.45 2.31 9.58
CA LYS A 114 -3.81 3.25 10.52
C LYS A 114 -2.46 2.71 11.02
N LYS A 115 -2.36 1.38 11.22
CA LYS A 115 -1.12 0.73 11.65
C LYS A 115 -0.03 0.82 10.58
N MET A 116 -0.42 0.84 9.29
CA MET A 116 0.53 1.01 8.19
C MET A 116 1.24 2.36 8.26
N ALA A 117 0.55 3.43 8.68
CA ALA A 117 1.15 4.75 8.83
C ALA A 117 2.31 4.71 9.84
N GLU A 118 2.07 4.09 11.00
CA GLU A 118 3.06 3.94 12.06
C GLU A 118 4.27 3.12 11.59
N THR A 119 4.03 1.96 10.97
CA THR A 119 5.10 1.10 10.44
C THR A 119 5.92 1.84 9.38
N ARG A 120 5.26 2.48 8.41
CA ARG A 120 5.93 3.23 7.34
C ARG A 120 6.78 4.35 7.91
N ASP A 121 6.21 5.18 8.80
CA ASP A 121 6.91 6.35 9.32
C ASP A 121 8.10 5.97 10.20
N ALA A 122 7.96 4.92 11.01
CA ALA A 122 9.06 4.38 11.81
C ALA A 122 10.20 3.86 10.92
N ASN A 123 9.89 3.09 9.87
CA ASN A 123 10.89 2.56 8.95
C ASN A 123 11.53 3.66 8.10
N HIS A 124 10.75 4.58 7.56
CA HIS A 124 11.22 5.71 6.78
C HIS A 124 12.20 6.57 7.58
N LYS A 125 11.88 6.86 8.85
CA LYS A 125 12.79 7.60 9.74
C LYS A 125 14.11 6.86 9.99
N LYS A 126 14.07 5.53 10.08
CA LYS A 126 15.26 4.71 10.33
C LYS A 126 16.17 4.64 9.11
N PHE A 127 15.61 4.47 7.91
CA PHE A 127 16.36 3.99 6.74
C PHE A 127 16.42 4.93 5.54
N ARG A 128 15.57 5.97 5.47
CA ARG A 128 15.69 6.98 4.42
C ARG A 128 16.96 7.82 4.59
#